data_AF-A0A383D535-F1
#
_entry.id   AF-A0A383D535-F1
#
_cell.length_a   1.000
_cell.length_b   1.000
_cell.length_c   1.000
_cell.angle_alpha   90.00
_cell.angle_beta   90.00
_cell.angle_gamma   90.00
#
_symmetry.space_group_name_H-M   'P 1'
#
loop_
_entity.id
_entity.type
_entity.pdbx_description
1 polymer ?
#
loop_
_entity_poly.entity_id
_entity_poly.type
_entity_poly.pdbx_seq_one_letter_code
_entity_poly.pdbx_strand_id
1 'polypeptide(L)'
;MKKMILSNHGWRRVALALTALLMASSCVFRGGKNKPNKTNPSVTSQKAQAGPGLDWSYWRGPNGTGVSVETGLPEALDLNDSTLRWTHEIQGGGVPVSAGGRIYQFGYYGVTGDLQEALVCMDAVTGKVIWDRRYSDFISDIVYNRYGVGAACVDGETGNVYFQTSPGLLLGFDQEGNVLWERSLMEEFSRLTFPNGRTGGPCVDGNLVIIHAITA
;
A
#
# COMPACT_ATOMS: atom_id res chain seq x y z
N MET A 1 -27.40 -8.64 -4.86
CA MET A 1 -26.12 -7.95 -4.55
C MET A 1 -26.06 -7.80 -3.04
N LYS A 2 -25.23 -8.59 -2.33
CA LYS A 2 -25.08 -8.50 -0.87
C LYS A 2 -23.82 -7.67 -0.57
N LYS A 3 -23.92 -6.65 0.29
CA LYS A 3 -22.75 -5.94 0.84
C LYS A 3 -22.18 -6.79 1.96
N MET A 4 -20.87 -7.03 1.95
CA MET A 4 -20.17 -7.76 3.00
C MET A 4 -19.35 -6.78 3.84
N ILE A 5 -19.50 -6.87 5.17
CA ILE A 5 -18.92 -5.95 6.15
C ILE A 5 -18.05 -6.77 7.09
N LEU A 6 -16.75 -6.47 7.13
CA LEU A 6 -15.79 -7.14 8.01
C LEU A 6 -15.22 -6.16 9.03
N SER A 7 -15.23 -6.52 10.31
CA SER A 7 -14.73 -5.69 11.43
C SER A 7 -13.21 -5.85 11.61
N ASN A 8 -12.48 -4.73 11.67
CA ASN A 8 -11.01 -4.64 11.71
C ASN A 8 -10.43 -4.52 13.14
N HIS A 9 -10.90 -5.30 14.11
CA HIS A 9 -10.37 -5.21 15.48
C HIS A 9 -8.98 -5.87 15.62
N GLY A 10 -7.93 -5.06 15.47
CA GLY A 10 -6.57 -5.40 15.92
C GLY A 10 -6.48 -5.44 17.45
N TRP A 11 -6.11 -6.59 18.00
CA TRP A 11 -6.02 -6.79 19.45
C TRP A 11 -4.84 -5.99 20.04
N ARG A 12 -5.18 -4.91 20.77
CA ARG A 12 -4.22 -4.15 21.57
C ARG A 12 -3.75 -4.99 22.76
N ARG A 13 -2.53 -5.52 22.72
CA ARG A 13 -1.82 -5.92 23.94
C ARG A 13 -1.12 -4.69 24.52
N VAL A 14 -1.64 -4.27 25.66
CA VAL A 14 -1.04 -3.30 26.58
C VAL A 14 0.31 -3.84 27.06
N ALA A 15 1.38 -3.06 26.90
CA ALA A 15 2.62 -3.24 27.64
C ALA A 15 2.97 -1.92 28.34
N LEU A 16 3.05 -2.02 29.66
CA LEU A 16 3.22 -0.96 30.64
C LEU A 16 4.48 -0.11 30.41
N ALA A 17 4.31 1.17 30.71
CA ALA A 17 5.37 2.14 30.93
C ALA A 17 6.33 1.72 32.06
N LEU A 18 7.62 2.02 31.89
CA LEU A 18 8.57 2.13 32.98
C LEU A 18 9.44 3.37 32.78
N THR A 19 9.04 4.41 33.50
CA THR A 19 9.77 5.65 33.75
C THR A 19 10.97 5.35 34.63
N ALA A 20 12.17 5.79 34.24
CA ALA A 20 13.30 5.94 35.14
C ALA A 20 13.94 7.31 34.91
N LEU A 21 13.64 8.22 35.82
CA LEU A 21 14.29 9.52 35.98
C LEU A 21 15.53 9.31 36.87
N LEU A 22 16.69 9.79 36.47
CA LEU A 22 17.83 9.98 37.38
C LEU A 22 18.68 11.16 36.88
N MET A 23 18.56 12.27 37.58
CA MET A 23 19.51 13.39 37.52
C MET A 23 20.68 13.11 38.47
N ALA A 24 21.90 13.40 38.04
CA ALA A 24 22.98 13.77 38.95
C ALA A 24 24.01 14.65 38.24
N SER A 25 24.46 15.64 39.00
CA SER A 25 25.15 16.85 38.62
C SER A 25 26.68 16.70 38.64
N SER A 26 27.33 17.45 37.75
CA SER A 26 28.61 18.18 37.91
C SER A 26 29.89 17.44 38.32
N CYS A 27 30.89 17.48 37.44
CA CYS A 27 32.26 17.79 37.82
C CYS A 27 33.02 18.48 36.67
N VAL A 28 33.55 19.66 36.98
CA VAL A 28 34.38 20.51 36.11
C VAL A 28 35.82 20.01 36.15
N PHE A 29 36.49 19.90 35.00
CA PHE A 29 37.95 20.06 34.94
C PHE A 29 38.42 20.70 33.62
N ARG A 30 39.43 21.56 33.79
CA ARG A 30 40.05 22.52 32.86
C ARG A 30 40.82 21.87 31.70
N GLY A 31 40.78 22.57 30.56
CA GLY A 31 41.98 23.06 29.87
C GLY A 31 42.65 22.14 28.84
N GLY A 32 42.40 22.42 27.55
CA GLY A 32 43.23 21.93 26.44
C GLY A 32 42.84 22.62 25.13
N LYS A 33 43.70 23.52 24.64
CA LYS A 33 43.53 24.20 23.33
C LYS A 33 43.71 23.17 22.22
N ASN A 34 42.70 22.94 21.38
CA ASN A 34 42.84 22.20 20.12
C ASN A 34 42.17 22.93 18.95
N LYS A 35 42.90 22.91 17.82
CA LYS A 35 42.72 23.67 16.57
C LYS A 35 41.38 23.36 15.85
N PRO A 36 40.87 24.27 15.00
CA PRO A 36 39.59 24.06 14.31
C PRO A 36 39.71 22.94 13.28
N ASN A 37 38.94 21.88 13.47
CA ASN A 37 38.79 20.80 12.51
C ASN A 37 37.69 21.18 11.51
N LYS A 38 38.01 21.16 10.21
CA LYS A 38 37.04 21.40 9.14
C LYS A 38 36.09 20.19 9.07
N THR A 39 34.94 20.29 9.72
CA THR A 39 33.87 19.31 9.60
C THR A 39 33.05 19.61 8.36
N ASN A 40 33.07 18.69 7.38
CA ASN A 40 32.11 18.63 6.29
C ASN A 40 30.69 18.66 6.86
N PRO A 41 29.75 19.43 6.28
CA PRO A 41 28.38 19.41 6.74
C PRO A 41 27.81 18.00 6.55
N SER A 42 27.40 17.42 7.66
CA SER A 42 26.59 16.20 7.71
C SER A 42 25.35 16.40 6.85
N VAL A 43 25.27 15.69 5.73
CA VAL A 43 24.07 15.60 4.91
C VAL A 43 23.01 14.93 5.76
N THR A 44 22.18 15.75 6.40
CA THR A 44 20.96 15.29 7.04
C THR A 44 20.05 14.87 5.89
N SER A 45 19.81 13.57 5.75
CA SER A 45 18.79 13.05 4.84
C SER A 45 17.43 13.58 5.31
N GLN A 46 17.00 14.69 4.74
CA GLN A 46 15.65 15.18 4.92
C GLN A 46 14.73 14.20 4.22
N LYS A 47 13.92 13.48 5.00
CA LYS A 47 12.77 12.73 4.50
C LYS A 47 11.95 13.72 3.66
N ALA A 48 11.84 13.48 2.36
CA ALA A 48 11.03 14.31 1.48
C ALA A 48 9.59 14.25 2.00
N GLN A 49 9.14 15.35 2.61
CA GLN A 49 7.74 15.50 2.97
C GLN A 49 6.99 15.75 1.67
N ALA A 50 6.23 14.75 1.21
CA ALA A 50 5.29 14.93 0.11
C ALA A 50 4.37 16.13 0.45
N GLY A 51 4.21 17.05 -0.50
CA GLY A 51 3.27 18.17 -0.36
C GLY A 51 1.84 17.65 -0.15
N PRO A 52 0.90 18.51 0.27
CA PRO A 52 -0.48 18.13 0.54
C PRO A 52 -1.24 17.89 -0.78
N GLY A 53 -0.89 16.83 -1.51
CA GLY A 53 -1.75 16.22 -2.51
C GLY A 53 -2.88 15.48 -1.79
N LEU A 54 -4.06 15.45 -2.39
CA LEU A 54 -5.15 14.62 -1.90
C LEU A 54 -4.80 13.15 -2.20
N ASP A 55 -4.70 12.32 -1.16
CA ASP A 55 -4.45 10.90 -1.32
C ASP A 55 -5.57 10.24 -2.16
N TRP A 56 -5.18 9.40 -3.11
CA TRP A 56 -6.08 8.56 -3.91
C TRP A 56 -6.16 7.15 -3.29
N SER A 57 -6.70 7.07 -2.07
CA SER A 57 -6.58 5.89 -1.21
C SER A 57 -7.42 4.68 -1.63
N TYR A 58 -8.26 4.77 -2.67
CA TYR A 58 -9.07 3.67 -3.19
C TYR A 58 -9.45 3.94 -4.66
N TRP A 59 -9.95 2.91 -5.37
CA TRP A 59 -10.13 2.91 -6.84
C TRP A 59 -10.64 4.24 -7.42
N ARG A 60 -11.73 4.81 -6.87
CA ARG A 60 -12.41 5.99 -7.43
C ARG A 60 -11.99 7.33 -6.81
N GLY A 61 -10.89 7.35 -6.07
CA GLY A 61 -10.33 8.55 -5.44
C GLY A 61 -11.19 9.09 -4.29
N PRO A 62 -10.75 10.17 -3.62
CA PRO A 62 -11.29 10.64 -2.35
C PRO A 62 -12.78 11.03 -2.38
N ASN A 63 -13.30 11.41 -3.57
CA ASN A 63 -14.70 11.77 -3.75
C ASN A 63 -15.55 10.63 -4.35
N GLY A 64 -14.96 9.47 -4.63
CA GLY A 64 -15.65 8.34 -5.26
C GLY A 64 -16.12 8.60 -6.69
N THR A 65 -15.66 9.67 -7.33
CA THR A 65 -16.08 10.10 -8.68
C THR A 65 -15.16 9.59 -9.78
N GLY A 66 -13.94 9.16 -9.44
CA GLY A 66 -12.89 8.85 -10.41
C GLY A 66 -12.30 10.10 -11.08
N VAL A 67 -12.43 11.28 -10.46
CA VAL A 67 -11.94 12.56 -10.99
C VAL A 67 -10.95 13.18 -10.01
N SER A 68 -9.77 13.55 -10.51
CA SER A 68 -8.79 14.35 -9.76
C SER A 68 -9.15 15.84 -9.86
N VAL A 69 -8.94 16.56 -8.75
CA VAL A 69 -9.08 18.02 -8.68
C VAL A 69 -7.73 18.73 -8.88
N GLU A 70 -6.66 17.98 -9.08
CA GLU A 70 -5.33 18.53 -9.30
C GLU A 70 -5.25 19.29 -10.63
N THR A 71 -4.50 20.38 -10.61
CA THR A 71 -4.31 21.28 -11.75
C THR A 71 -2.82 21.39 -12.09
N GLY A 72 -2.51 21.87 -13.29
CA GLY A 72 -1.10 21.98 -13.74
C GLY A 72 -0.48 20.63 -14.11
N LEU A 73 -1.32 19.65 -14.44
CA LEU A 73 -0.88 18.37 -14.99
C LEU A 73 -0.38 18.55 -16.44
N PRO A 74 0.58 17.72 -16.88
CA PRO A 74 0.98 17.70 -18.29
C PRO A 74 -0.22 17.47 -19.21
N GLU A 75 -0.28 18.20 -20.33
CA GLU A 75 -1.36 18.04 -21.32
C GLU A 75 -1.29 16.70 -22.06
N ALA A 76 -0.09 16.11 -22.15
CA ALA A 76 0.15 14.80 -22.73
C ALA A 76 1.22 14.05 -21.93
N LEU A 77 1.12 12.73 -21.91
CA LEU A 77 2.14 11.83 -21.38
C LEU A 77 2.88 11.17 -22.57
N ASP A 78 4.16 11.49 -22.74
CA ASP A 78 5.04 10.77 -23.66
C ASP A 78 6.05 9.97 -22.84
N LEU A 79 6.09 8.65 -23.07
CA LEU A 79 6.99 7.74 -22.37
C LEU A 79 8.46 7.93 -22.77
N ASN A 80 8.75 8.68 -23.83
CA ASN A 80 10.09 9.04 -24.26
C ASN A 80 10.50 10.44 -23.81
N ASP A 81 9.62 11.19 -23.14
CA ASP A 81 9.95 12.52 -22.64
C ASP A 81 10.93 12.42 -21.47
N SER A 82 11.94 13.29 -21.50
CA SER A 82 12.83 13.61 -20.39
C SER A 82 12.12 13.97 -19.07
N THR A 83 10.86 14.41 -19.11
CA THR A 83 10.05 14.73 -17.93
C THR A 83 9.45 13.50 -17.24
N LEU A 84 9.45 12.33 -17.90
CA LEU A 84 9.04 11.06 -17.29
C LEU A 84 9.92 10.77 -16.08
N ARG A 85 9.28 10.62 -14.91
CA ARG A 85 10.00 10.46 -13.64
C ARG A 85 10.52 9.04 -13.45
N TRP A 86 9.67 8.05 -13.71
CA TRP A 86 9.99 6.63 -13.56
C TRP A 86 8.87 5.77 -14.17
N THR A 87 9.17 4.51 -14.42
CA THR A 87 8.22 3.45 -14.81
C THR A 87 8.47 2.21 -13.98
N HIS A 88 7.45 1.35 -13.87
CA HIS A 88 7.56 0.04 -13.22
C HIS A 88 6.79 -1.00 -14.03
N GLU A 89 7.46 -2.09 -14.39
CA GLU A 89 6.88 -3.17 -15.19
C GLU A 89 6.07 -4.13 -14.32
N ILE A 90 4.80 -4.32 -14.68
CA ILE A 90 3.89 -5.26 -14.04
C ILE A 90 2.75 -5.63 -15.01
N GLN A 91 2.28 -6.88 -14.97
CA GLN A 91 1.15 -7.31 -15.79
C GLN A 91 -0.18 -7.05 -15.07
N GLY A 92 -1.26 -6.96 -15.84
CA GLY A 92 -2.63 -6.80 -15.33
C GLY A 92 -3.26 -5.45 -15.65
N GLY A 93 -4.40 -5.19 -15.04
CA GLY A 93 -5.20 -3.98 -15.24
C GLY A 93 -5.60 -3.32 -13.94
N GLY A 94 -4.78 -3.51 -12.89
CA GLY A 94 -5.06 -3.00 -11.57
C GLY A 94 -4.92 -1.48 -11.54
N VAL A 95 -5.82 -0.82 -10.82
CA VAL A 95 -5.76 0.63 -10.68
C VAL A 95 -4.83 0.98 -9.52
N PRO A 96 -3.77 1.79 -9.76
CA PRO A 96 -2.90 2.24 -8.68
C PRO A 96 -3.67 3.12 -7.70
N VAL A 97 -3.33 2.98 -6.42
CA VAL A 97 -3.78 3.90 -5.37
C VAL A 97 -2.58 4.59 -4.75
N SER A 98 -2.74 5.87 -4.41
CA SER A 98 -1.68 6.69 -3.82
C SER A 98 -2.08 7.13 -2.40
N ALA A 99 -1.22 6.88 -1.42
CA ALA A 99 -1.45 7.34 -0.06
C ALA A 99 -0.14 7.49 0.70
N GLY A 100 -0.01 8.55 1.51
CA GLY A 100 1.15 8.72 2.39
C GLY A 100 2.51 8.75 1.67
N GLY A 101 2.55 9.27 0.44
CA GLY A 101 3.75 9.32 -0.40
C GLY A 101 4.14 7.97 -1.04
N ARG A 102 3.25 6.98 -1.03
CA ARG A 102 3.45 5.65 -1.61
C ARG A 102 2.42 5.36 -2.70
N ILE A 103 2.81 4.51 -3.66
CA ILE A 103 1.93 3.95 -4.68
C ILE A 103 1.77 2.46 -4.41
N TYR A 104 0.53 1.98 -4.43
CA TYR A 104 0.20 0.57 -4.32
C TYR A 104 -0.40 0.11 -5.65
N GLN A 105 0.30 -0.79 -6.32
CA GLN A 105 -0.09 -1.32 -7.62
C GLN A 105 -0.45 -2.79 -7.50
N PHE A 106 -1.67 -3.13 -7.93
CA PHE A 106 -2.10 -4.51 -8.08
C PHE A 106 -1.80 -5.01 -9.50
N GLY A 107 -1.19 -6.17 -9.60
CA GLY A 107 -0.97 -6.83 -10.87
C GLY A 107 -0.56 -8.28 -10.66
N TYR A 108 0.20 -8.82 -11.59
CA TYR A 108 0.76 -10.17 -11.46
C TYR A 108 2.08 -10.32 -12.22
N TYR A 109 2.80 -11.39 -11.89
CA TYR A 109 4.01 -11.87 -12.54
C TYR A 109 3.85 -13.33 -12.93
N GLY A 110 4.70 -13.82 -13.84
CA GLY A 110 4.62 -15.19 -14.34
C GLY A 110 3.51 -15.40 -15.38
N VAL A 111 3.37 -16.64 -15.84
CA VAL A 111 2.41 -17.09 -16.85
C VAL A 111 1.90 -18.50 -16.50
N THR A 112 0.60 -18.73 -16.57
CA THR A 112 0.02 -20.07 -16.34
C THR A 112 0.32 -20.59 -14.92
N GLY A 113 1.01 -21.73 -14.78
CA GLY A 113 1.23 -22.41 -13.50
C GLY A 113 2.18 -21.72 -12.52
N ASP A 114 3.01 -20.78 -12.96
CA ASP A 114 3.88 -19.96 -12.09
C ASP A 114 3.32 -18.56 -11.84
N LEU A 115 2.07 -18.29 -12.26
CA LEU A 115 1.43 -16.99 -12.08
C LEU A 115 1.27 -16.65 -10.60
N GLN A 116 1.71 -15.46 -10.24
CA GLN A 116 1.55 -14.89 -8.91
C GLN A 116 1.00 -13.48 -9.00
N GLU A 117 -0.15 -13.25 -8.36
CA GLU A 117 -0.68 -11.92 -8.14
C GLU A 117 0.17 -11.16 -7.13
N ALA A 118 0.39 -9.89 -7.39
CA ALA A 118 1.28 -9.05 -6.61
C ALA A 118 0.57 -7.75 -6.20
N LEU A 119 0.72 -7.40 -4.93
CA LEU A 119 0.53 -6.04 -4.47
C LEU A 119 1.92 -5.44 -4.24
N VAL A 120 2.29 -4.46 -5.07
CA VAL A 120 3.60 -3.81 -5.04
C VAL A 120 3.45 -2.43 -4.44
N CYS A 121 4.18 -2.16 -3.35
CA CYS A 121 4.30 -0.84 -2.76
C CYS A 121 5.58 -0.17 -3.23
N MET A 122 5.46 1.04 -3.78
CA MET A 122 6.56 1.84 -4.29
C MET A 122 6.57 3.22 -3.64
N ASP A 123 7.75 3.82 -3.56
CA ASP A 123 7.90 5.23 -3.25
C ASP A 123 7.36 6.07 -4.43
N ALA A 124 6.45 6.99 -4.18
CA ALA A 124 5.75 7.71 -5.25
C ALA A 124 6.66 8.65 -6.06
N VAL A 125 7.75 9.13 -5.45
CA VAL A 125 8.67 10.08 -6.10
C VAL A 125 9.70 9.36 -6.96
N THR A 126 10.22 8.25 -6.45
CA THR A 126 11.35 7.54 -7.07
C THR A 126 10.97 6.29 -7.85
N GLY A 127 9.76 5.75 -7.64
CA GLY A 127 9.32 4.48 -8.21
C GLY A 127 10.01 3.26 -7.59
N LYS A 128 10.85 3.46 -6.56
CA LYS A 128 11.56 2.35 -5.92
C LYS A 128 10.58 1.47 -5.15
N VAL A 129 10.64 0.16 -5.40
CA VAL A 129 9.89 -0.84 -4.63
C VAL A 129 10.34 -0.81 -3.16
N ILE A 130 9.36 -0.59 -2.28
CA ILE A 130 9.51 -0.65 -0.81
C ILE A 130 9.27 -2.09 -0.35
N TRP A 131 8.16 -2.69 -0.81
CA TRP A 131 7.84 -4.08 -0.59
C TRP A 131 6.96 -4.62 -1.70
N ASP A 132 6.98 -5.94 -1.85
CA ASP A 132 6.21 -6.71 -2.84
C ASP A 132 5.63 -7.93 -2.14
N ARG A 133 4.31 -8.11 -2.25
CA ARG A 133 3.57 -9.24 -1.66
C ARG A 133 2.91 -10.03 -2.76
N ARG A 134 3.37 -11.28 -2.92
CA ARG A 134 2.97 -12.17 -4.01
C ARG A 134 2.20 -13.38 -3.51
N TYR A 135 1.17 -13.75 -4.25
CA TYR A 135 0.28 -14.86 -3.95
C TYR A 135 0.01 -15.66 -5.23
N SER A 136 0.27 -16.97 -5.17
CA SER A 136 -0.08 -17.87 -6.28
C SER A 136 -1.60 -18.00 -6.41
N ASP A 137 -2.05 -18.23 -7.64
CA ASP A 137 -3.43 -18.64 -7.89
C ASP A 137 -3.75 -19.99 -7.20
N PHE A 138 -5.02 -20.18 -6.84
CA PHE A 138 -5.56 -21.42 -6.33
C PHE A 138 -7.04 -21.57 -6.70
N ILE A 139 -7.44 -22.78 -7.12
CA ILE A 139 -8.84 -23.22 -7.27
C ILE A 139 -9.72 -22.16 -7.96
N SER A 140 -9.27 -21.62 -9.10
CA SER A 140 -10.01 -20.61 -9.83
C SER A 140 -10.24 -21.02 -11.29
N ASP A 141 -11.30 -20.46 -11.89
CA ASP A 141 -11.64 -20.62 -13.31
C ASP A 141 -11.18 -19.41 -14.15
N ILE A 142 -10.27 -18.61 -13.59
CA ILE A 142 -9.83 -17.33 -14.15
C ILE A 142 -8.85 -17.60 -15.29
N VAL A 143 -9.08 -16.95 -16.42
CA VAL A 143 -8.15 -17.01 -17.56
C VAL A 143 -6.85 -16.31 -17.18
N TYR A 144 -5.70 -16.97 -17.38
CA TYR A 144 -4.38 -16.49 -16.91
C TYR A 144 -4.00 -15.05 -17.31
N ASN A 145 -4.53 -14.51 -18.41
CA ASN A 145 -4.27 -13.12 -18.83
C ASN A 145 -5.28 -12.10 -18.26
N ARG A 146 -6.10 -12.49 -17.27
CA ARG A 146 -7.14 -11.65 -16.65
C ARG A 146 -6.97 -11.49 -15.14
N TYR A 147 -5.83 -11.87 -14.60
CA TYR A 147 -5.45 -11.59 -13.21
C TYR A 147 -5.09 -10.12 -13.01
N GLY A 148 -5.01 -9.69 -11.76
CA GLY A 148 -4.57 -8.33 -11.46
C GLY A 148 -5.57 -7.25 -11.87
N VAL A 149 -6.88 -7.49 -11.80
CA VAL A 149 -7.92 -6.50 -12.15
C VAL A 149 -8.70 -6.07 -10.91
N GLY A 150 -8.23 -5.01 -10.27
CA GLY A 150 -8.79 -4.48 -9.04
C GLY A 150 -8.01 -3.28 -8.51
N ALA A 151 -8.25 -2.91 -7.25
CA ALA A 151 -7.43 -1.93 -6.55
C ALA A 151 -7.28 -2.32 -5.07
N ALA A 152 -6.19 -1.91 -4.44
CA ALA A 152 -6.11 -1.90 -2.99
C ALA A 152 -6.92 -0.72 -2.40
N CYS A 153 -7.05 -0.70 -1.08
CA CYS A 153 -7.53 0.44 -0.34
C CYS A 153 -6.58 0.74 0.81
N VAL A 154 -6.26 2.00 1.02
CA VAL A 154 -5.47 2.47 2.15
C VAL A 154 -6.40 3.20 3.11
N ASP A 155 -6.38 2.82 4.38
CA ASP A 155 -7.07 3.56 5.43
C ASP A 155 -6.34 4.87 5.71
N GLY A 156 -7.04 5.99 5.57
CA GLY A 156 -6.49 7.33 5.81
C GLY A 156 -6.12 7.59 7.27
N GLU A 157 -6.71 6.86 8.23
CA GLU A 157 -6.42 7.06 9.66
C GLU A 157 -5.19 6.25 10.11
N THR A 158 -5.13 4.97 9.71
CA THR A 158 -4.07 4.06 10.17
C THR A 158 -2.92 3.88 9.17
N GLY A 159 -3.17 4.15 7.89
CA GLY A 159 -2.29 3.79 6.79
C GLY A 159 -2.25 2.28 6.48
N ASN A 160 -3.13 1.49 7.10
CA ASN A 160 -3.23 0.06 6.78
C ASN A 160 -3.75 -0.13 5.36
N VAL A 161 -3.29 -1.19 4.71
CA VAL A 161 -3.57 -1.48 3.30
C VAL A 161 -4.42 -2.74 3.22
N TYR A 162 -5.54 -2.66 2.52
CA TYR A 162 -6.47 -3.76 2.30
C TYR A 162 -6.50 -4.14 0.83
N PHE A 163 -6.41 -5.43 0.57
CA PHE A 163 -6.21 -5.96 -0.77
C PHE A 163 -6.93 -7.30 -0.93
N GLN A 164 -7.47 -7.54 -2.11
CA GLN A 164 -8.14 -8.79 -2.44
C GLN A 164 -7.55 -9.39 -3.72
N THR A 165 -7.08 -10.63 -3.63
CA THR A 165 -6.64 -11.40 -4.80
C THR A 165 -7.83 -11.85 -5.66
N SER A 166 -7.55 -12.10 -6.93
CA SER A 166 -8.50 -12.64 -7.91
C SER A 166 -9.16 -13.93 -7.44
N PRO A 167 -8.43 -14.91 -6.88
CA PRO A 167 -9.03 -16.15 -6.41
C PRO A 167 -9.91 -16.03 -5.17
N GLY A 168 -9.57 -15.16 -4.21
CA GLY A 168 -10.31 -15.25 -2.94
C GLY A 168 -9.68 -14.69 -1.68
N LEU A 169 -8.40 -14.35 -1.65
CA LEU A 169 -7.74 -13.95 -0.41
C LEU A 169 -7.98 -12.47 -0.16
N LEU A 170 -8.61 -12.16 0.97
CA LEU A 170 -8.67 -10.81 1.51
C LEU A 170 -7.56 -10.64 2.54
N LEU A 171 -6.76 -9.61 2.36
CA LEU A 171 -5.52 -9.37 3.07
C LEU A 171 -5.53 -7.98 3.70
N GLY A 172 -5.04 -7.89 4.92
CA GLY A 172 -4.72 -6.64 5.59
C GLY A 172 -3.22 -6.55 5.85
N PHE A 173 -2.60 -5.45 5.48
CA PHE A 173 -1.19 -5.15 5.72
C PHE A 173 -1.02 -3.86 6.51
N ASP A 174 0.06 -3.76 7.27
CA ASP A 174 0.55 -2.47 7.74
C ASP A 174 1.30 -1.72 6.62
N GLN A 175 1.75 -0.50 6.92
CA GLN A 175 2.48 0.31 5.95
C GLN A 175 3.79 -0.35 5.51
N GLU A 176 4.43 -1.14 6.36
CA GLU A 176 5.69 -1.84 6.09
C GLU A 176 5.47 -3.14 5.29
N GLY A 177 4.21 -3.49 5.01
CA GLY A 177 3.82 -4.68 4.26
C GLY A 177 3.77 -5.93 5.14
N ASN A 178 3.81 -5.82 6.46
CA ASN A 178 3.61 -6.97 7.33
C ASN A 178 2.13 -7.35 7.32
N VAL A 179 1.85 -8.65 7.27
CA VAL A 179 0.48 -9.16 7.30
C VAL A 179 -0.13 -8.90 8.67
N LEU A 180 -1.23 -8.17 8.71
CA LEU A 180 -2.06 -7.98 9.89
C LEU A 180 -3.03 -9.14 10.05
N TRP A 181 -3.65 -9.56 8.94
CA TRP A 181 -4.58 -10.68 8.87
C TRP A 181 -4.78 -11.13 7.41
N GLU A 182 -5.26 -12.35 7.25
CA GLU A 182 -5.60 -12.98 5.97
C GLU A 182 -6.90 -13.78 6.13
N ARG A 183 -7.75 -13.74 5.10
CA ARG A 183 -9.07 -14.40 5.09
C ARG A 183 -9.37 -15.00 3.73
N SER A 184 -9.78 -16.27 3.71
CA SER A 184 -10.21 -16.96 2.50
C SER A 184 -11.70 -16.71 2.27
N LEU A 185 -12.04 -15.84 1.32
CA LEU A 185 -13.44 -15.55 1.00
C LEU A 185 -14.15 -16.76 0.39
N MET A 186 -13.39 -17.67 -0.23
CA MET A 186 -13.92 -18.92 -0.76
C MET A 186 -14.39 -19.84 0.37
N GLU A 187 -13.56 -20.02 1.39
CA GLU A 187 -13.89 -20.90 2.54
C GLU A 187 -14.93 -20.27 3.45
N GLU A 188 -14.79 -18.97 3.75
CA GLU A 188 -15.62 -18.31 4.76
C GLU A 188 -16.99 -17.88 4.24
N PHE A 189 -17.09 -17.58 2.93
CA PHE A 189 -18.28 -16.97 2.35
C PHE A 189 -18.76 -17.62 1.05
N SER A 190 -18.16 -18.76 0.66
CA SER A 190 -18.50 -19.43 -0.60
C SER A 190 -18.40 -18.46 -1.80
N ARG A 191 -17.38 -17.59 -1.79
CA ARG A 191 -17.11 -16.67 -2.90
C ARG A 191 -16.89 -17.47 -4.18
N LEU A 192 -17.54 -17.02 -5.25
CA LEU A 192 -17.36 -17.55 -6.59
C LEU A 192 -16.30 -16.75 -7.36
N THR A 193 -15.50 -17.46 -8.14
CA THR A 193 -14.63 -16.90 -9.18
C THR A 193 -15.35 -16.98 -10.53
N PHE A 194 -14.91 -16.15 -11.47
CA PHE A 194 -15.42 -16.16 -12.83
C PHE A 194 -14.27 -15.92 -13.81
N PRO A 195 -14.38 -16.37 -15.08
CA PRO A 195 -13.30 -16.27 -16.05
C PRO A 195 -12.81 -14.85 -16.37
N ASN A 196 -13.51 -13.80 -15.90
CA ASN A 196 -13.14 -12.41 -16.12
C ASN A 196 -12.12 -11.85 -15.11
N GLY A 197 -11.87 -12.53 -13.98
CA GLY A 197 -10.87 -12.14 -12.98
C GLY A 197 -11.10 -10.79 -12.27
N ARG A 198 -12.30 -10.20 -12.35
CA ARG A 198 -12.56 -8.87 -11.76
C ARG A 198 -12.84 -8.99 -10.26
N THR A 199 -12.02 -8.36 -9.42
CA THR A 199 -12.17 -8.40 -7.95
C THR A 199 -12.86 -7.19 -7.35
N GLY A 200 -12.80 -6.03 -8.02
CA GLY A 200 -13.18 -4.76 -7.39
C GLY A 200 -12.03 -4.17 -6.58
N GLY A 201 -12.33 -3.25 -5.68
CA GLY A 201 -11.40 -2.77 -4.67
C GLY A 201 -12.10 -2.69 -3.33
N PRO A 202 -11.44 -3.04 -2.22
CA PRO A 202 -11.99 -2.79 -0.89
C PRO A 202 -12.26 -1.29 -0.67
N CYS A 203 -13.08 -0.97 0.32
CA CYS A 203 -13.14 0.35 0.91
C CYS A 203 -13.20 0.26 2.43
N VAL A 204 -12.77 1.34 3.09
CA VAL A 204 -12.76 1.44 4.54
C VAL A 204 -13.82 2.45 4.98
N ASP A 205 -14.59 2.10 6.00
CA ASP A 205 -15.53 2.99 6.67
C ASP A 205 -15.45 2.74 8.19
N GLY A 206 -14.80 3.65 8.91
CA GLY A 206 -14.47 3.49 10.32
C GLY A 206 -13.68 2.19 10.57
N ASN A 207 -14.27 1.28 11.34
CA ASN A 207 -13.65 -0.01 11.66
C ASN A 207 -14.02 -1.14 10.69
N LEU A 208 -14.62 -0.81 9.54
CA LEU A 208 -15.11 -1.78 8.57
C LEU A 208 -14.23 -1.81 7.32
N VAL A 209 -13.87 -3.01 6.87
CA VAL A 209 -13.41 -3.26 5.50
C VAL A 209 -14.57 -3.84 4.72
N ILE A 210 -14.97 -3.13 3.68
CA ILE A 210 -16.13 -3.44 2.84
C ILE A 210 -15.61 -3.91 1.49
N ILE A 211 -16.12 -5.05 1.03
CA ILE A 211 -15.80 -5.60 -0.28
C ILE A 211 -17.06 -5.98 -1.04
N HIS A 212 -16.94 -6.04 -2.35
CA HIS A 212 -17.95 -6.61 -3.22
C HIS A 212 -17.51 -8.00 -3.65
N ALA A 213 -18.36 -9.00 -3.39
CA ALA A 213 -18.14 -10.37 -3.81
C ALA A 213 -19.46 -11.00 -4.26
N ILE A 214 -19.35 -11.96 -5.18
CA ILE A 214 -20.45 -12.85 -5.56
C ILE A 214 -20.26 -14.14 -4.77
N THR A 215 -21.32 -14.59 -4.10
CA THR A 215 -21.33 -15.79 -3.26
C THR A 215 -22.42 -16.75 -3.72
N ALA A 216 -22.25 -18.05 -3.45
CA ALA A 216 -23.30 -19.05 -3.59
C ALA A 216 -24.46 -18.84 -2.59
#